data_AF-A0A821ID64-F1
#
_entry.id   AF-A0A821ID64-F1
#
_cell.length_a   1.000
_cell.length_b   1.000
_cell.length_c   1.000
_cell.angle_alpha   90.00
_cell.angle_beta   90.00
_cell.angle_gamma   90.00
#
_symmetry.space_group_name_H-M   'P 1'
#
loop_
_entity.id
_entity.type
_entity.pdbx_description
1 polymer ?
#
loop_
_entity_poly.entity_id
_entity_poly.type
_entity_poly.pdbx_seq_one_letter_code
_entity_poly.pdbx_strand_id
1 'polypeptide(L)'
;SEKPYEKSLSLLTEMYRTFLDTMPPILRDVYLNSSTHELEPWFHKVEFHLKEIDRPVYNHMRTVLYPPDSHMSTNDDPYVLVFLKKCCYPWFKYMFVGCLTADPLMFVWDQYLITSDIPKFHDELIPAIAAAMIITLRDFLLKCKLTSEMESILQHKTNIIITRQLQSVIVRFFLSEFKNRIARSDFGPVIDPTEGRQWTSYNKDHVPLAANRPEQRLTDRERNEQ
;
A
#
# COMPACT_ATOMS: atom_id res chain seq x y z
N SER A 1 13.21 -14.77 -35.08
CA SER A 1 13.42 -15.39 -33.76
C SER A 1 14.03 -14.32 -32.88
N GLU A 2 13.22 -13.65 -32.05
CA GLU A 2 13.72 -12.66 -31.10
C GLU A 2 14.63 -13.33 -30.09
N LYS A 3 15.80 -12.72 -29.84
CA LYS A 3 16.75 -13.27 -28.88
C LYS A 3 16.15 -13.18 -27.47
N PRO A 4 16.40 -14.16 -26.58
CA PRO A 4 15.87 -14.16 -25.22
C PRO A 4 16.11 -12.85 -24.45
N TYR A 5 17.27 -12.22 -24.67
CA TYR A 5 17.64 -10.93 -24.12
C TYR A 5 16.72 -9.77 -24.58
N GLU A 6 16.30 -9.75 -25.85
CA GLU A 6 15.43 -8.71 -26.39
C GLU A 6 14.03 -8.79 -25.76
N LYS A 7 13.53 -10.01 -25.50
CA LYS A 7 12.28 -10.23 -24.77
C LYS A 7 12.37 -9.82 -23.31
N SER A 8 13.49 -10.13 -22.63
CA SER A 8 13.69 -9.68 -21.25
C SER A 8 13.80 -8.17 -21.15
N LEU A 9 14.46 -7.52 -22.11
CA LEU A 9 14.59 -6.06 -22.15
C LEU A 9 13.24 -5.39 -22.48
N SER A 10 12.44 -5.94 -23.39
CA SER A 10 11.12 -5.40 -23.71
C SER A 10 10.17 -5.52 -22.51
N LEU A 11 10.17 -6.67 -21.82
CA LEU A 11 9.37 -6.88 -20.61
C LEU A 11 9.78 -5.92 -19.50
N LEU A 12 11.09 -5.72 -19.30
CA LEU A 12 11.59 -4.81 -18.27
C LEU A 12 11.27 -3.35 -18.58
N THR A 13 11.33 -2.97 -19.86
CA THR A 13 10.92 -1.64 -20.34
C THR A 13 9.41 -1.43 -20.16
N GLU A 14 8.60 -2.45 -20.45
CA GLU A 14 7.14 -2.42 -20.24
C GLU A 14 6.80 -2.31 -18.75
N MET A 15 7.40 -3.13 -17.89
CA MET A 15 7.22 -3.04 -16.43
C MET A 15 7.64 -1.67 -15.89
N TYR A 16 8.78 -1.13 -16.34
CA TYR A 16 9.23 0.19 -15.93
C TYR A 16 8.26 1.29 -16.38
N ARG A 17 7.70 1.18 -17.59
CA ARG A 17 6.72 2.14 -18.10
C ARG A 17 5.39 2.03 -17.35
N THR A 18 4.87 0.82 -17.13
CA THR A 18 3.68 0.59 -16.30
C THR A 18 3.90 1.12 -14.89
N PHE A 19 5.08 0.95 -14.31
CA PHE A 19 5.42 1.53 -13.02
C PHE A 19 5.34 3.06 -13.05
N LEU A 20 5.93 3.74 -14.04
CA LEU A 20 5.83 5.20 -14.19
C LEU A 20 4.39 5.68 -14.41
N ASP A 21 3.61 4.93 -15.20
CA ASP A 21 2.23 5.29 -15.55
C ASP A 21 1.26 5.08 -14.38
N THR A 22 1.50 4.05 -13.55
CA THR A 22 0.70 3.73 -12.36
C THR A 22 1.22 4.41 -11.10
N MET A 23 2.41 5.02 -11.16
CA MET A 23 3.02 5.75 -10.07
C MET A 23 2.04 6.81 -9.53
N PRO A 24 1.79 6.86 -8.21
CA PRO A 24 0.91 7.87 -7.64
C PRO A 24 1.45 9.26 -8.03
N PRO A 25 0.59 10.22 -8.42
CA PRO A 25 1.02 11.54 -8.88
C PRO A 25 2.03 12.22 -7.94
N ILE A 26 1.84 12.04 -6.63
CA ILE A 26 2.75 12.55 -5.59
C ILE A 26 4.21 12.09 -5.73
N LEU A 27 4.47 10.93 -6.31
CA LEU A 27 5.82 10.44 -6.57
C LEU A 27 6.42 11.00 -7.86
N ARG A 28 5.57 11.38 -8.83
CA ARG A 28 6.02 12.10 -10.03
C ARG A 28 6.40 13.54 -9.67
N ASP A 29 5.66 14.11 -8.72
CA ASP A 29 5.79 15.51 -8.28
C ASP A 29 6.70 15.70 -7.06
N VAL A 30 7.57 14.74 -6.72
CA VAL A 30 8.55 14.86 -5.61
C VAL A 30 9.42 16.11 -5.73
N TYR A 31 9.60 16.64 -6.95
CA TYR A 31 10.33 17.87 -7.24
C TYR A 31 9.48 19.15 -7.22
N LEU A 32 8.15 19.05 -7.19
CA LEU A 32 7.22 20.17 -7.28
C LEU A 32 6.25 20.15 -6.09
N ASN A 33 6.71 20.53 -4.89
CA ASN A 33 5.92 20.84 -3.68
C ASN A 33 4.45 20.37 -3.69
N SER A 34 4.22 19.05 -3.80
CA SER A 34 2.90 18.48 -3.98
C SER A 34 2.10 18.67 -2.69
N SER A 35 0.90 19.21 -2.83
CA SER A 35 0.05 19.55 -1.69
C SER A 35 -0.37 18.28 -0.93
N THR A 36 -0.46 18.36 0.40
CA THR A 36 -0.90 17.24 1.25
C THR A 36 -2.30 16.73 0.91
N HIS A 37 -3.10 17.53 0.18
CA HIS A 37 -4.48 17.24 -0.20
C HIS A 37 -4.65 15.97 -1.05
N GLU A 38 -3.67 15.57 -1.83
CA GLU A 38 -3.76 14.36 -2.66
C GLU A 38 -3.72 13.07 -1.83
N LEU A 39 -3.06 13.11 -0.68
CA LEU A 39 -2.94 11.97 0.24
C LEU A 39 -4.09 11.88 1.24
N GLU A 40 -4.99 12.85 1.24
CA GLU A 40 -6.07 12.92 2.23
C GLU A 40 -6.94 11.66 2.30
N PRO A 41 -7.36 11.07 1.15
CA PRO A 41 -8.10 9.81 1.16
C PRO A 41 -7.31 8.67 1.82
N TRP A 42 -5.99 8.65 1.67
CA TRP A 42 -5.15 7.61 2.26
C TRP A 42 -5.07 7.74 3.78
N PHE A 43 -4.92 8.96 4.31
CA PHE A 43 -4.93 9.16 5.76
C PHE A 43 -6.27 8.79 6.40
N HIS A 44 -7.38 9.11 5.74
CA HIS A 44 -8.71 8.68 6.19
C HIS A 44 -8.85 7.15 6.22
N LYS A 45 -8.31 6.45 5.21
CA LYS A 45 -8.30 4.99 5.20
C LYS A 45 -7.43 4.40 6.31
N VAL A 46 -6.26 4.97 6.59
CA VAL A 46 -5.43 4.55 7.73
C VAL A 46 -6.21 4.70 9.02
N GLU A 47 -6.82 5.86 9.25
CA GLU A 47 -7.62 6.12 10.45
C GLU A 47 -8.78 5.12 10.58
N PHE A 48 -9.51 4.89 9.49
CA PHE A 48 -10.60 3.92 9.41
C PHE A 48 -10.12 2.50 9.75
N HIS A 49 -9.00 2.06 9.16
CA HIS A 49 -8.44 0.74 9.45
C HIS A 49 -8.04 0.60 10.92
N LEU A 50 -7.42 1.62 11.53
CA LEU A 50 -7.10 1.59 12.96
C LEU A 50 -8.37 1.49 13.81
N LYS A 51 -9.41 2.25 13.47
CA LYS A 51 -10.69 2.24 14.20
C LYS A 51 -11.42 0.90 14.10
N GLU A 52 -11.33 0.19 12.98
CA GLU A 52 -12.01 -1.09 12.79
C GLU A 52 -11.19 -2.30 13.24
N ILE A 53 -9.88 -2.29 12.99
CA ILE A 53 -8.99 -3.43 13.24
C ILE A 53 -8.35 -3.38 14.62
N ASP A 54 -7.88 -2.20 15.05
CA ASP A 54 -7.15 -2.03 16.31
C ASP A 54 -7.71 -0.87 17.15
N ARG A 55 -8.98 -1.06 17.57
CA ARG A 55 -9.67 -0.13 18.48
C ARG A 55 -8.85 0.27 19.70
N PRO A 56 -8.13 -0.64 20.38
CA PRO A 56 -7.29 -0.26 21.52
C PRO A 56 -6.21 0.77 21.17
N VAL A 57 -5.47 0.60 20.07
CA VAL A 57 -4.47 1.58 19.63
C VAL A 57 -5.15 2.89 19.24
N TYR A 58 -6.23 2.83 18.45
CA TYR A 58 -6.95 4.02 18.03
C TYR A 58 -7.47 4.85 19.22
N ASN A 59 -8.12 4.19 20.19
CA ASN A 59 -8.66 4.85 21.38
C ASN A 59 -7.53 5.42 22.25
N HIS A 60 -6.43 4.69 22.40
CA HIS A 60 -5.28 5.18 23.16
C HIS A 60 -4.63 6.41 22.52
N MET A 61 -4.44 6.39 21.19
CA MET A 61 -3.99 7.58 20.44
C MET A 61 -4.94 8.74 20.69
N ARG A 62 -6.26 8.53 20.55
CA ARG A 62 -7.25 9.58 20.82
C ARG A 62 -7.11 10.15 22.24
N THR A 63 -6.95 9.32 23.26
CA THR A 63 -6.81 9.77 24.65
C THR A 63 -5.52 10.54 24.89
N VAL A 64 -4.40 10.12 24.31
CA VAL A 64 -3.10 10.81 24.49
C VAL A 64 -3.05 12.13 23.73
N LEU A 65 -3.69 12.19 22.55
CA LEU A 65 -3.72 13.39 21.70
C LEU A 65 -4.72 14.44 22.19
N TYR A 66 -5.71 14.04 22.99
CA TYR A 66 -6.75 14.91 23.52
C TYR A 66 -6.37 15.45 24.91
N PRO A 67 -6.21 16.78 25.09
CA PRO A 67 -6.02 17.35 26.41
C PRO A 67 -7.30 17.20 27.25
N PRO A 68 -7.23 16.75 28.51
CA PRO A 68 -8.41 16.54 29.36
C PRO A 68 -9.24 17.81 29.64
N ASP A 69 -8.70 19.01 29.39
CA ASP A 69 -9.36 20.30 29.69
C ASP A 69 -10.06 20.95 28.48
N SER A 70 -10.07 20.34 27.29
CA SER A 70 -10.83 20.89 26.17
C SER A 70 -12.31 20.53 26.30
N HIS A 71 -13.16 21.53 26.54
CA HIS A 71 -14.63 21.40 26.59
C HIS A 71 -15.31 21.17 25.22
N MET A 72 -14.59 20.64 24.22
CA MET A 72 -15.14 20.36 22.89
C MET A 72 -15.81 18.98 22.89
N SER A 73 -17.14 18.97 22.83
CA SER A 73 -17.91 17.73 22.77
C SER A 73 -17.85 17.08 21.40
N THR A 74 -18.00 15.74 21.42
CA THR A 74 -18.58 14.86 20.38
C THR A 74 -17.69 14.39 19.21
N ASN A 75 -17.38 13.09 19.27
CA ASN A 75 -17.36 12.06 18.21
C ASN A 75 -16.65 12.24 16.86
N ASP A 76 -16.32 13.44 16.40
CA ASP A 76 -15.75 13.71 15.07
C ASP A 76 -14.43 14.51 15.11
N ASP A 77 -13.79 14.59 16.27
CA ASP A 77 -12.58 15.37 16.40
C ASP A 77 -11.40 14.75 15.61
N PRO A 78 -10.83 15.46 14.63
CA PRO A 78 -9.85 14.92 13.70
C PRO A 78 -8.44 14.81 14.31
N TYR A 79 -8.29 14.75 15.63
CA TYR A 79 -6.96 14.75 16.28
C TYR A 79 -6.09 13.58 15.82
N VAL A 80 -6.67 12.37 15.73
CA VAL A 80 -5.94 11.20 15.24
C VAL A 80 -5.58 11.40 13.77
N LEU A 81 -6.52 11.85 12.94
CA LEU A 81 -6.28 12.12 11.54
C LEU A 81 -5.18 13.18 11.30
N VAL A 82 -5.23 14.32 12.01
CA VAL A 82 -4.23 15.39 11.95
C VAL A 82 -2.86 14.88 12.40
N PHE A 83 -2.84 14.06 13.45
CA PHE A 83 -1.63 13.44 13.95
C PHE A 83 -1.02 12.45 12.95
N LEU A 84 -1.85 11.61 12.32
CA LEU A 84 -1.43 10.68 11.27
C LEU A 84 -0.89 11.44 10.06
N LYS A 85 -1.52 12.55 9.65
CA LYS A 85 -1.00 13.42 8.59
C LYS A 85 0.39 13.93 8.94
N LYS A 86 0.59 14.46 10.14
CA LYS A 86 1.90 14.97 10.59
C LYS A 86 2.97 13.87 10.59
N CYS A 87 2.67 12.69 11.12
CA CYS A 87 3.68 11.65 11.36
C CYS A 87 3.92 10.73 10.15
N CYS A 88 2.86 10.42 9.40
CA CYS A 88 2.88 9.41 8.35
C CYS A 88 2.98 10.03 6.95
N TYR A 89 2.91 11.36 6.80
CA TYR A 89 3.13 12.01 5.49
C TYR A 89 4.43 11.59 4.80
N PRO A 90 5.59 11.50 5.50
CA PRO A 90 6.81 11.00 4.88
C PRO A 90 6.69 9.57 4.35
N TRP A 91 5.86 8.73 4.97
CA TRP A 91 5.68 7.34 4.55
C TRP A 91 5.06 7.26 3.16
N PHE A 92 4.05 8.09 2.88
CA PHE A 92 3.41 8.12 1.58
C PHE A 92 4.24 8.89 0.55
N LYS A 93 4.76 10.07 0.94
CA LYS A 93 5.56 10.92 0.05
C LYS A 93 6.76 10.19 -0.52
N TYR A 94 7.40 9.34 0.29
CA TYR A 94 8.60 8.61 -0.11
C TYR A 94 8.36 7.11 -0.30
N MET A 95 7.10 6.65 -0.42
CA MET A 95 6.76 5.22 -0.53
C MET A 95 7.54 4.33 0.45
N PHE A 96 7.51 4.73 1.71
CA PHE A 96 8.12 4.07 2.86
C PHE A 96 9.65 4.03 2.86
N VAL A 97 10.32 4.66 1.89
CA VAL A 97 11.77 4.84 1.87
C VAL A 97 12.21 5.66 3.09
N GLY A 98 13.26 5.21 3.77
CA GLY A 98 13.78 5.81 4.99
C GLY A 98 12.95 5.50 6.25
N CYS A 99 11.78 4.86 6.10
CA CYS A 99 10.93 4.44 7.22
C CYS A 99 11.08 2.93 7.50
N LEU A 100 11.15 2.13 6.44
CA LEU A 100 11.37 0.69 6.52
C LEU A 100 12.83 0.33 6.19
N THR A 101 13.30 -0.78 6.75
CA THR A 101 14.55 -1.42 6.32
C THR A 101 14.36 -2.09 4.95
N ALA A 102 15.47 -2.48 4.29
CA ALA A 102 15.44 -2.97 2.91
C ALA A 102 14.48 -4.14 2.71
N ASP A 103 14.53 -5.18 3.56
CA ASP A 103 13.71 -6.38 3.42
C ASP A 103 12.19 -6.11 3.43
N PRO A 104 11.60 -5.41 4.43
CA PRO A 104 10.17 -5.09 4.42
C PRO A 104 9.81 -4.06 3.35
N LEU A 105 10.72 -3.14 2.99
CA LEU A 105 10.49 -2.19 1.91
C LEU A 105 10.36 -2.91 0.56
N MET A 106 11.26 -3.85 0.26
CA MET A 106 11.20 -4.66 -0.96
C MET A 106 9.91 -5.46 -1.03
N PHE A 107 9.46 -6.04 0.09
CA PHE A 107 8.16 -6.71 0.13
C PHE A 107 7.01 -5.77 -0.25
N VAL A 108 6.97 -4.55 0.29
CA VAL A 108 5.94 -3.55 -0.04
C VAL A 108 5.97 -3.21 -1.53
N TRP A 109 7.15 -3.01 -2.10
CA TRP A 109 7.30 -2.71 -3.53
C TRP A 109 6.96 -3.89 -4.42
N ASP A 110 7.29 -5.12 -4.03
CA ASP A 110 6.86 -6.32 -4.75
C ASP A 110 5.33 -6.40 -4.80
N GLN A 111 4.64 -6.18 -3.66
CA GLN A 111 3.17 -6.18 -3.66
C GLN A 111 2.60 -5.10 -4.57
N TYR A 112 3.18 -3.89 -4.54
CA TYR A 112 2.78 -2.79 -5.40
C TYR A 112 2.95 -3.13 -6.89
N LEU A 113 4.10 -3.68 -7.27
CA LEU A 113 4.39 -4.04 -8.67
C LEU A 113 3.52 -5.19 -9.16
N ILE A 114 3.29 -6.21 -8.33
CA ILE A 114 2.45 -7.36 -8.70
C ILE A 114 0.99 -6.93 -8.95
N THR A 115 0.53 -5.89 -8.26
CA THR A 115 -0.85 -5.39 -8.39
C THR A 115 -1.00 -4.16 -9.29
N SER A 116 0.05 -3.77 -10.02
CA SER A 116 0.05 -2.55 -10.84
C SER A 116 -1.04 -2.55 -11.91
N ASP A 117 -1.38 -3.73 -12.39
CA ASP A 117 -2.36 -3.90 -13.47
C ASP A 117 -3.80 -3.86 -12.96
N ILE A 118 -4.02 -3.79 -11.64
CA ILE A 118 -5.36 -3.74 -11.04
C ILE A 118 -5.74 -2.28 -10.75
N PRO A 119 -6.72 -1.72 -11.47
CA PRO A 119 -7.11 -0.33 -11.30
C PRO A 119 -7.53 -0.02 -9.85
N LYS A 120 -7.01 1.09 -9.30
CA LYS A 120 -7.32 1.61 -7.96
C LYS A 120 -6.98 0.64 -6.81
N PHE A 121 -6.29 -0.47 -7.06
CA PHE A 121 -5.91 -1.39 -5.97
C PHE A 121 -4.94 -0.72 -5.00
N HIS A 122 -4.05 0.13 -5.50
CA HIS A 122 -3.08 0.86 -4.69
C HIS A 122 -3.72 1.86 -3.72
N ASP A 123 -4.92 2.36 -4.03
CA ASP A 123 -5.69 3.21 -3.12
C ASP A 123 -6.13 2.46 -1.86
N GLU A 124 -6.10 1.12 -1.87
CA GLU A 124 -6.38 0.26 -0.72
C GLU A 124 -5.10 -0.33 -0.12
N LEU A 125 -4.20 -0.81 -0.99
CA LEU A 125 -2.97 -1.47 -0.57
C LEU A 125 -2.08 -0.53 0.26
N ILE A 126 -1.86 0.70 -0.20
CA ILE A 126 -0.92 1.62 0.44
C ILE A 126 -1.39 2.07 1.82
N PRO A 127 -2.65 2.50 2.02
CA PRO A 127 -3.17 2.78 3.35
C PRO A 127 -3.20 1.56 4.28
N ALA A 128 -3.51 0.38 3.75
CA ALA A 128 -3.50 -0.86 4.52
C ALA A 128 -2.09 -1.21 5.04
N ILE A 129 -1.05 -1.01 4.22
CA ILE A 129 0.35 -1.19 4.64
C ILE A 129 0.72 -0.22 5.76
N ALA A 130 0.36 1.06 5.62
CA ALA A 130 0.62 2.06 6.67
C ALA A 130 -0.12 1.71 7.98
N ALA A 131 -1.38 1.28 7.90
CA ALA A 131 -2.12 0.81 9.08
C ALA A 131 -1.46 -0.44 9.69
N ALA A 132 -1.01 -1.39 8.86
CA ALA A 132 -0.32 -2.60 9.33
C ALA A 132 1.01 -2.28 10.04
N MET A 133 1.74 -1.26 9.58
CA MET A 133 2.94 -0.77 10.28
C MET A 133 2.59 -0.23 11.67
N ILE A 134 1.54 0.58 11.79
CA ILE A 134 1.09 1.13 13.09
C ILE A 134 0.65 0.00 14.03
N ILE A 135 -0.11 -0.97 13.54
CA ILE A 135 -0.54 -2.15 14.30
C ILE A 135 0.67 -2.99 14.74
N THR A 136 1.71 -3.10 13.92
CA THR A 136 2.95 -3.79 14.30
C THR A 136 3.68 -3.09 15.47
N LEU A 137 3.56 -1.76 15.56
CA LEU A 137 4.14 -0.95 16.64
C LEU A 137 3.23 -0.83 17.88
N ARG A 138 2.09 -1.53 17.91
CA ARG A 138 1.08 -1.48 18.97
C ARG A 138 1.65 -1.49 20.39
N ASP A 139 2.54 -2.42 20.70
CA ASP A 139 3.06 -2.59 22.06
C ASP A 139 3.91 -1.41 22.54
N PHE A 140 4.46 -0.63 21.62
CA PHE A 140 5.15 0.62 21.91
C PHE A 140 4.15 1.76 22.07
N LEU A 141 3.19 1.87 21.14
CA LEU A 141 2.20 2.94 21.14
C LEU A 141 1.31 2.94 22.38
N LEU A 142 0.88 1.76 22.84
CA LEU A 142 0.06 1.62 24.05
C LEU A 142 0.78 1.99 25.35
N LYS A 143 2.11 2.13 25.31
CA LYS A 143 2.92 2.55 26.48
C LYS A 143 3.15 4.07 26.50
N CYS A 144 2.94 4.76 25.39
CA CYS A 144 3.11 6.20 25.31
C CYS A 144 2.07 6.91 26.18
N LYS A 145 2.51 7.94 26.88
CA LYS A 145 1.67 8.84 27.70
C LYS A 145 1.60 10.24 27.11
N LEU A 146 2.60 10.61 26.32
CA LEU A 146 2.69 11.93 25.70
C LEU A 146 2.62 11.82 24.18
N THR A 147 2.06 12.86 23.54
CA THR A 147 2.03 12.99 22.08
C THR A 147 3.43 12.89 21.48
N SER A 148 4.43 13.55 22.06
CA SER A 148 5.81 13.52 21.58
C SER A 148 6.44 12.13 21.59
N GLU A 149 6.06 11.27 22.54
CA GLU A 149 6.50 9.88 22.56
C GLU A 149 5.90 9.11 21.40
N MET A 150 4.60 9.27 21.13
CA MET A 150 3.95 8.64 19.97
C MET A 150 4.58 9.11 18.65
N GLU A 151 4.87 10.41 18.52
CA GLU A 151 5.57 10.96 17.34
C GLU A 151 6.91 10.27 17.14
N SER A 152 7.69 10.15 18.22
CA SER A 152 9.00 9.50 18.18
C SER A 152 8.90 8.03 17.77
N ILE A 153 7.90 7.28 18.26
CA ILE A 153 7.67 5.89 17.85
C ILE A 153 7.37 5.81 16.35
N LEU A 154 6.42 6.60 15.84
CA LEU A 154 6.04 6.55 14.43
C LEU A 154 7.14 7.08 13.49
N GLN A 155 7.98 8.00 13.94
CA GLN A 155 9.05 8.56 13.10
C GLN A 155 10.33 7.73 13.12
N HIS A 156 10.64 7.05 14.24
CA HIS A 156 11.97 6.46 14.43
C HIS A 156 11.99 4.98 14.77
N LYS A 157 10.86 4.36 15.15
CA LYS A 157 10.82 2.92 15.45
C LYS A 157 10.25 2.07 14.31
N THR A 158 9.85 2.66 13.20
CA THR A 158 9.40 1.92 12.01
C THR A 158 10.48 1.02 11.42
N ASN A 159 11.75 1.33 11.62
CA ASN A 159 12.88 0.54 11.17
C ASN A 159 13.04 -0.83 11.86
N ILE A 160 12.37 -1.06 13.00
CA ILE A 160 12.40 -2.35 13.70
C ILE A 160 11.39 -3.36 13.12
N ILE A 161 10.47 -2.88 12.27
CA ILE A 161 9.46 -3.71 11.63
C ILE A 161 10.18 -4.68 10.69
N ILE A 162 9.96 -5.98 10.90
CA ILE A 162 10.49 -7.02 10.01
C ILE A 162 9.39 -7.53 9.08
N THR A 163 9.79 -8.03 7.90
CA THR A 163 8.87 -8.49 6.85
C THR A 163 7.83 -9.48 7.34
N ARG A 164 8.22 -10.46 8.17
CA ARG A 164 7.29 -11.48 8.70
C ARG A 164 6.20 -10.89 9.59
N GLN A 165 6.51 -9.87 10.38
CA GLN A 165 5.51 -9.20 11.23
C GLN A 165 4.51 -8.44 10.37
N LEU A 166 5.02 -7.66 9.41
CA LEU A 166 4.19 -6.90 8.50
C LEU A 166 3.27 -7.82 7.68
N GLN A 167 3.82 -8.90 7.11
CA GLN A 167 3.06 -9.94 6.42
C GLN A 167 2.00 -10.57 7.32
N SER A 168 2.33 -10.92 8.57
CA SER A 168 1.37 -11.51 9.49
C SER A 168 0.18 -10.59 9.75
N VAL A 169 0.40 -9.28 9.88
CA VAL A 169 -0.69 -8.30 10.07
C VAL A 169 -1.52 -8.18 8.80
N ILE A 170 -0.89 -8.08 7.63
CA ILE A 170 -1.57 -8.02 6.32
C ILE A 170 -2.43 -9.26 6.09
N VAL A 171 -1.87 -10.45 6.28
CA VAL A 171 -2.57 -11.74 6.13
C VAL A 171 -3.77 -11.81 7.07
N ARG A 172 -3.60 -11.39 8.31
CA ARG A 172 -4.64 -11.49 9.33
C ARG A 172 -5.82 -10.56 9.08
N PHE A 173 -5.59 -9.35 8.60
CA PHE A 173 -6.62 -8.31 8.59
C PHE A 173 -7.05 -7.82 7.20
N PHE A 174 -6.19 -7.93 6.19
CA PHE A 174 -6.42 -7.31 4.88
C PHE A 174 -6.51 -8.31 3.72
N LEU A 175 -5.95 -9.53 3.87
CA LEU A 175 -5.86 -10.51 2.79
C LEU A 175 -7.22 -10.90 2.20
N SER A 176 -8.25 -11.06 3.04
CA SER A 176 -9.59 -11.40 2.56
C SER A 176 -10.14 -10.31 1.63
N GLU A 177 -9.98 -9.05 2.01
CA GLU A 177 -10.40 -7.92 1.19
C GLU A 177 -9.62 -7.85 -0.12
N PHE A 178 -8.29 -8.01 -0.05
CA PHE A 178 -7.43 -8.02 -1.23
C PHE A 178 -7.80 -9.14 -2.20
N LYS A 179 -7.99 -10.37 -1.70
CA LYS A 179 -8.44 -11.51 -2.51
C LYS A 179 -9.78 -11.23 -3.18
N ASN A 180 -10.73 -10.64 -2.47
CA ASN A 180 -12.03 -10.30 -3.04
C ASN A 180 -11.94 -9.24 -4.14
N ARG A 181 -11.04 -8.27 -4.02
CA ARG A 181 -10.82 -7.24 -5.05
C ARG A 181 -10.11 -7.81 -6.27
N ILE A 182 -9.09 -8.63 -6.06
CA ILE A 182 -8.39 -9.37 -7.12
C ILE A 182 -9.36 -10.31 -7.85
N ALA A 183 -10.20 -11.04 -7.15
CA ALA A 183 -11.16 -11.97 -7.77
C ALA A 183 -12.24 -11.24 -8.59
N ARG A 184 -12.46 -9.94 -8.33
CA ARG A 184 -13.41 -9.09 -9.05
C ARG A 184 -12.78 -8.30 -10.19
N SER A 185 -11.45 -8.29 -10.31
CA SER A 185 -10.80 -7.68 -11.46
C SER A 185 -10.90 -8.62 -12.66
N ASP A 186 -11.27 -8.09 -13.81
CA ASP A 186 -11.31 -8.84 -15.08
C ASP A 186 -9.91 -9.29 -15.55
N PHE A 187 -8.86 -8.79 -14.90
CA PHE A 187 -7.49 -9.25 -15.02
C PHE A 187 -7.35 -10.50 -14.14
N GLY A 188 -7.06 -11.64 -14.78
CA GLY A 188 -7.08 -12.99 -14.19
C GLY A 188 -6.28 -13.19 -12.90
N PRO A 189 -6.31 -14.41 -12.32
CA PRO A 189 -5.89 -14.63 -10.94
C PRO A 189 -4.45 -14.15 -10.70
N VAL A 190 -4.30 -13.19 -9.77
CA VAL A 190 -2.99 -12.77 -9.25
C VAL A 190 -2.32 -13.99 -8.63
N ILE A 191 -1.14 -14.31 -9.16
CA ILE A 191 -0.32 -15.42 -8.69
C ILE A 191 0.30 -14.99 -7.36
N ASP A 192 -0.20 -15.54 -6.26
CA ASP A 192 0.40 -15.39 -4.93
C ASP A 192 1.66 -16.28 -4.83
N PRO A 193 2.88 -15.73 -4.73
CA PRO A 193 4.11 -16.52 -4.61
C PRO A 193 4.26 -17.21 -3.24
N THR A 194 3.43 -16.83 -2.26
CA THR A 194 3.44 -17.38 -0.89
C THR A 194 2.44 -18.50 -0.67
N GLU A 195 1.41 -18.60 -1.51
CA GLU A 195 0.62 -19.83 -1.64
C GLU A 195 1.43 -20.82 -2.50
N GLY A 196 2.13 -21.76 -1.86
CA GLY A 196 2.89 -22.83 -2.50
C GLY A 196 2.04 -23.82 -3.31
N ARG A 197 1.14 -23.35 -4.17
CA ARG A 197 0.48 -24.17 -5.18
C ARG A 197 1.53 -24.57 -6.21
N GLN A 198 1.73 -25.87 -6.30
CA GLN A 198 2.62 -26.50 -7.26
C GLN A 198 2.30 -25.99 -8.67
N TRP A 199 3.35 -25.75 -9.44
CA TRP A 199 3.36 -25.41 -10.87
C TRP A 199 2.75 -26.51 -11.78
N THR A 200 1.92 -27.41 -11.26
CA THR A 200 1.41 -28.59 -11.98
C THR A 200 0.25 -28.25 -12.92
N SER A 201 -0.42 -27.11 -12.77
CA SER A 201 -1.48 -26.69 -13.70
C SER A 201 -0.95 -26.05 -14.99
N TYR A 202 0.34 -25.73 -15.09
CA TYR A 202 0.98 -25.23 -16.32
C TYR A 202 1.31 -26.36 -17.32
N ASN A 203 1.26 -27.62 -16.90
CA ASN A 203 1.57 -28.80 -17.72
C ASN A 203 0.35 -29.42 -18.42
N LYS A 204 -0.76 -28.70 -18.54
CA LYS A 204 -1.82 -29.09 -19.48
C LYS A 204 -1.66 -28.23 -20.73
N ASP A 205 -1.24 -28.90 -21.80
CA ASP A 205 -0.87 -28.42 -23.14
C ASP A 205 -1.90 -27.55 -23.89
N HIS A 206 -2.41 -26.50 -23.25
CA HIS A 206 -3.08 -25.38 -23.92
C HIS A 206 -2.46 -24.10 -23.42
N VAL A 207 -1.27 -23.78 -23.94
CA VAL A 207 -0.86 -22.39 -24.10
C VAL A 207 -1.96 -21.74 -24.94
N PRO A 208 -2.72 -20.75 -24.43
CA PRO A 208 -3.59 -19.98 -25.29
C PRO A 208 -2.67 -19.36 -26.34
N LEU A 209 -2.88 -19.73 -27.60
CA LEU A 209 -2.21 -19.07 -28.72
C LEU A 209 -2.33 -17.58 -28.46
N ALA A 210 -1.18 -16.90 -28.45
CA ALA A 210 -1.04 -15.46 -28.25
C ALA A 210 -1.86 -14.72 -29.32
N ALA A 211 -3.16 -14.62 -29.10
CA ALA A 211 -4.11 -13.84 -29.85
C ALA A 211 -4.49 -12.69 -28.92
N ASN A 212 -3.60 -11.72 -28.83
CA ASN A 212 -3.90 -10.30 -28.62
C ASN A 212 -2.57 -9.57 -28.85
N ARG A 213 -2.35 -9.19 -30.11
CA ARG A 213 -1.18 -8.43 -30.55
C ARG A 213 -1.09 -7.12 -29.75
N PRO A 214 0.12 -6.58 -29.53
CA PRO A 214 0.32 -5.23 -28.97
C PRO A 214 -0.51 -4.15 -29.69
N GLU A 215 -0.73 -4.33 -30.99
CA GLU A 215 -1.53 -3.45 -31.84
C GLU A 215 -2.98 -3.31 -31.39
N GLN A 216 -3.60 -4.38 -30.85
CA GLN A 216 -5.00 -4.35 -30.41
C GLN A 216 -5.18 -3.55 -29.12
N ARG A 217 -4.19 -3.62 -28.21
CA ARG A 217 -4.19 -2.85 -26.95
C ARG A 217 -4.01 -1.35 -27.19
N LEU A 218 -3.34 -0.96 -28.27
CA LEU A 218 -3.23 0.43 -28.72
C LEU A 218 -4.57 0.92 -29.28
N THR A 219 -5.23 0.14 -30.15
CA THR A 219 -6.55 0.50 -30.68
C THR A 219 -7.65 0.59 -29.62
N ASP A 220 -7.63 -0.26 -28.59
CA ASP A 220 -8.62 -0.20 -27.51
C ASP A 220 -8.39 1.00 -26.58
N ARG A 221 -7.14 1.51 -26.49
CA ARG A 221 -6.81 2.76 -25.78
C ARG A 221 -7.24 3.98 -26.58
N GLU A 222 -6.96 4.03 -27.88
CA GLU A 222 -7.39 5.12 -28.77
C GLU A 222 -8.93 5.23 -28.84
N ARG A 223 -9.66 4.12 -28.67
CA ARG A 223 -11.12 4.11 -28.68
C ARG A 223 -11.77 4.62 -27.39
N ASN A 224 -11.04 4.58 -26.27
CA ASN A 224 -11.52 5.05 -24.96
C ASN A 224 -11.14 6.51 -24.68
N GLU A 225 -10.32 7.13 -25.54
CA GLU A 225 -9.90 8.53 -25.45
C GLU A 225 -10.71 9.48 -26.38
N GLN A 226 -11.75 8.98 -27.07
CA GLN A 226 -12.78 9.76 -27.78
C GLN A 226 -14.09 9.81 -26.98
#